data_AF-A0AAU0RMP8-F1
#
_entry.id   AF-A0AAU0RMP8-F1
#
_cell.length_a   1.000
_cell.length_b   1.000
_cell.length_c   1.000
_cell.angle_alpha   90.00
_cell.angle_beta   90.00
_cell.angle_gamma   90.00
#
_symmetry.space_group_name_H-M   'P 1'
#
loop_
_entity.id
_entity.type
_entity.pdbx_description
1 polymer ?
#
loop_
_entity_poly.entity_id
_entity_poly.type
_entity_poly.pdbx_seq_one_letter_code
_entity_poly.pdbx_strand_id
1 'polypeptide(L)'
;MLNKLYRRKPNKLPSVAKPDIKNNRPRVGEVRKSGAEEILYLSPLPVFTGQPAISTQNFSEMSEEYLQIGGNNNGMVEQGKMLAFVIWIVLFITIIFPFFMAIVGVFFSPAHIEYDFWQVVGLGFQTEPFARMFIGACLLGMCWHATLEGVRTSAKQYPIRFNRQRREVCFVDSDTHEVLIVPWESVVAWVSQSEMMGQYGSIQFFEFGMGLEDEKNDTVQFVLASKPSQAHAIGTWEAIRLYMEQGIPKDQTGDWMRLMLGRDLNEDELRPYEGLHTWYVERRVKEDMGDLHCSFSDEYIAEIGLEPRTRWPLRWWYVRRVLTFWKMPYLLAEWGHKAGSPVLPEAVQRWSQPIPAEQWAKPSAALQKATQTVQDAMRKKKMNFIDACALLEKNAQ
;
A
#
# COMPACT_ATOMS: atom_id res chain seq x y z
N MET A 1 -26.02 32.75 -5.05
CA MET A 1 -26.78 31.51 -4.77
C MET A 1 -26.06 30.22 -5.18
N LEU A 2 -24.88 30.26 -5.84
CA LEU A 2 -24.14 29.06 -6.27
C LEU A 2 -23.27 28.37 -5.18
N ASN A 3 -22.89 29.06 -4.11
CA ASN A 3 -22.07 28.48 -3.03
C ASN A 3 -22.78 27.43 -2.14
N LYS A 4 -24.10 27.26 -2.27
CA LYS A 4 -24.85 26.23 -1.53
C LYS A 4 -24.90 24.87 -2.24
N LEU A 5 -24.57 24.80 -3.54
CA LEU A 5 -24.63 23.56 -4.32
C LEU A 5 -23.39 22.66 -4.17
N TYR A 6 -22.26 23.21 -3.73
CA TYR A 6 -20.99 22.48 -3.58
C TYR A 6 -20.74 21.89 -2.17
N ARG A 7 -21.69 22.02 -1.24
CA ARG A 7 -21.62 21.39 0.09
C ARG A 7 -22.42 20.08 0.16
N ARG A 8 -22.39 19.26 -0.90
CA ARG A 8 -22.68 17.84 -0.70
C ARG A 8 -21.48 17.28 0.04
N LYS A 9 -21.65 16.97 1.33
CA LYS A 9 -20.75 16.07 2.05
C LYS A 9 -20.50 14.89 1.11
N PRO A 10 -19.24 14.46 0.87
CA PRO A 10 -19.00 13.29 0.06
C PRO A 10 -19.90 12.18 0.64
N ASN A 11 -20.70 11.55 -0.21
CA ASN A 11 -21.35 10.29 0.15
C ASN A 11 -20.18 9.41 0.59
N LYS A 12 -20.05 9.21 1.91
CA LYS A 12 -19.15 8.19 2.43
C LYS A 12 -19.59 6.93 1.69
N LEU A 13 -18.68 6.33 0.93
CA LEU A 13 -18.75 4.90 0.58
C LEU A 13 -19.27 4.18 1.84
N PRO A 14 -20.16 3.18 1.73
CA PRO A 14 -20.74 2.51 2.89
C PRO A 14 -19.59 2.23 3.85
N SER A 15 -19.54 3.01 4.93
CA SER A 15 -18.41 2.93 5.84
C SER A 15 -18.55 1.54 6.40
N VAL A 16 -17.59 0.67 6.08
CA VAL A 16 -17.41 -0.63 6.72
C VAL A 16 -17.74 -0.42 8.19
N ALA A 17 -18.73 -1.15 8.69
CA ALA A 17 -19.29 -0.88 10.00
C ALA A 17 -18.15 -0.98 11.00
N LYS A 18 -17.72 0.17 11.54
CA LYS A 18 -16.57 0.21 12.44
C LYS A 18 -16.84 -0.77 13.57
N PRO A 19 -15.95 -1.74 13.83
CA PRO A 19 -16.20 -2.71 14.87
C PRO A 19 -16.37 -1.98 16.21
N ASP A 20 -17.43 -2.34 16.96
CA ASP A 20 -17.67 -1.79 18.29
C ASP A 20 -16.71 -2.43 19.29
N ILE A 21 -15.48 -1.92 19.29
CA ILE A 21 -14.38 -2.40 20.15
C ILE A 21 -14.62 -1.99 21.60
N LYS A 22 -15.27 -0.85 21.83
CA LYS A 22 -15.41 -0.24 23.15
C LYS A 22 -16.44 -0.96 24.02
N ASN A 23 -17.64 -1.23 23.49
CA ASN A 23 -18.67 -1.92 24.27
C ASN A 23 -18.43 -3.43 24.34
N ASN A 24 -17.77 -4.00 23.32
CA ASN A 24 -17.49 -5.43 23.24
C ASN A 24 -16.03 -5.69 22.82
N ARG A 25 -15.13 -5.56 23.80
CA ARG A 25 -13.69 -5.75 23.58
C ARG A 25 -13.42 -7.15 23.00
N PRO A 26 -12.85 -7.21 21.78
CA PRO A 26 -12.63 -8.47 21.11
C PRO A 26 -11.48 -9.26 21.75
N ARG A 27 -11.54 -10.57 21.56
CA ARG A 27 -10.50 -11.50 21.97
C ARG A 27 -9.63 -11.89 20.80
N VAL A 28 -8.42 -12.33 21.11
CA VAL A 28 -7.49 -12.83 20.12
C VAL A 28 -8.02 -14.13 19.50
N GLY A 29 -8.03 -14.20 18.17
CA GLY A 29 -8.57 -15.35 17.43
C GLY A 29 -10.10 -15.38 17.37
N GLU A 30 -10.79 -14.38 17.92
CA GLU A 30 -12.23 -14.24 17.77
C GLU A 30 -12.58 -13.91 16.31
N VAL A 31 -13.63 -14.56 15.79
CA VAL A 31 -14.17 -14.28 14.45
C VAL A 31 -15.58 -13.74 14.62
N ARG A 32 -15.83 -12.53 14.12
CA ARG A 32 -17.17 -11.91 14.09
C ARG A 32 -17.66 -11.85 12.65
N LYS A 33 -18.84 -12.43 12.40
CA LYS A 33 -19.50 -12.38 11.09
C LYS A 33 -20.65 -11.38 11.15
N SER A 34 -20.64 -10.39 10.27
CA SER A 34 -21.69 -9.38 10.12
C SER A 34 -22.14 -9.34 8.67
N GLY A 35 -23.14 -10.15 8.32
CA GLY A 35 -23.64 -10.25 6.95
C GLY A 35 -22.59 -10.78 5.99
N ALA A 36 -22.12 -9.93 5.06
CA ALA A 36 -21.09 -10.24 4.06
C ALA A 36 -19.66 -9.89 4.53
N GLU A 37 -19.50 -9.50 5.79
CA GLU A 37 -18.22 -9.15 6.40
C GLU A 37 -17.82 -10.20 7.45
N GLU A 38 -16.57 -10.66 7.38
CA GLU A 38 -15.94 -11.54 8.35
C GLU A 38 -14.70 -10.84 8.93
N ILE A 39 -14.71 -10.58 10.23
CA ILE A 39 -13.63 -9.90 10.94
C ILE A 39 -12.91 -10.92 11.83
N LEU A 40 -11.62 -11.12 11.60
CA LEU A 40 -10.72 -11.91 12.44
C LEU A 40 -9.88 -10.97 13.31
N TYR A 41 -9.97 -11.10 14.63
CA TYR A 41 -9.18 -10.31 15.57
C TYR A 41 -7.83 -10.96 15.86
N LEU A 42 -6.75 -10.19 15.71
CA LEU A 42 -5.36 -10.61 15.90
C LEU A 42 -4.77 -10.13 17.24
N SER A 43 -5.36 -9.09 17.84
CA SER A 43 -4.99 -8.56 19.16
C SER A 43 -6.24 -8.03 19.88
N PRO A 44 -6.25 -7.92 21.23
CA PRO A 44 -5.34 -7.04 21.98
C PRO A 44 -4.02 -7.66 22.45
N LEU A 45 -3.97 -8.96 22.75
CA LEU A 45 -2.68 -9.62 23.06
C LEU A 45 -2.02 -10.08 21.74
N PRO A 46 -0.90 -9.49 21.31
CA PRO A 46 -0.27 -9.78 20.02
C PRO A 46 0.45 -11.14 20.07
N VAL A 47 -0.29 -12.23 19.88
CA VAL A 47 0.27 -13.59 19.84
C VAL A 47 0.75 -13.96 18.44
N PHE A 48 1.54 -15.02 18.35
CA PHE A 48 2.04 -15.55 17.09
C PHE A 48 0.94 -16.19 16.24
N THR A 49 0.79 -15.77 14.98
CA THR A 49 -0.25 -16.27 14.05
C THR A 49 0.20 -17.41 13.13
N GLY A 50 1.50 -17.73 13.06
CA GLY A 50 2.02 -18.78 12.17
C GLY A 50 2.24 -18.38 10.72
N GLN A 51 1.74 -17.21 10.30
CA GLN A 51 2.00 -16.68 8.96
C GLN A 51 3.40 -16.07 8.85
N PRO A 52 4.04 -16.11 7.67
CA PRO A 52 5.29 -15.41 7.45
C PRO A 52 5.05 -13.89 7.52
N ALA A 53 6.01 -13.16 8.09
CA ALA A 53 5.97 -11.71 8.19
C ALA A 53 6.25 -11.05 6.83
N ILE A 54 5.23 -11.06 5.98
CA ILE A 54 5.28 -10.44 4.65
C ILE A 54 4.34 -9.23 4.68
N SER A 55 4.94 -8.05 4.63
CA SER A 55 4.22 -6.80 4.47
C SER A 55 4.35 -6.29 3.05
N THR A 56 3.24 -5.98 2.39
CA THR A 56 3.22 -5.17 1.16
C THR A 56 3.38 -3.68 1.45
N GLN A 57 3.23 -3.28 2.72
CA GLN A 57 3.52 -1.92 3.15
C GLN A 57 5.01 -1.77 3.41
N ASN A 58 5.61 -0.77 2.75
CA ASN A 58 6.96 -0.35 3.05
C ASN A 58 6.97 0.40 4.37
N PHE A 59 7.81 -0.08 5.28
CA PHE A 59 8.17 0.64 6.49
C PHE A 59 9.00 1.87 6.10
N SER A 60 8.55 3.06 6.52
CA SER A 60 9.20 4.31 6.12
C SER A 60 10.52 4.52 6.85
N GLU A 61 10.63 4.02 8.08
CA GLU A 61 11.85 4.10 8.85
C GLU A 61 11.84 2.92 9.83
N MET A 62 12.96 2.24 9.95
CA MET A 62 13.12 1.09 10.82
C MET A 62 14.45 1.26 11.54
N SER A 63 14.36 1.62 12.81
CA SER A 63 15.49 1.82 13.71
C SER A 63 15.41 0.82 14.85
N GLU A 64 16.37 0.79 15.79
CA GLU A 64 16.24 -0.08 16.96
C GLU A 64 15.21 0.48 17.97
N GLU A 65 14.96 1.79 17.89
CA GLU A 65 14.08 2.55 18.75
C GLU A 65 12.63 2.46 18.28
N TYR A 66 12.37 2.81 17.03
CA TYR A 66 11.02 2.91 16.46
C TYR A 66 10.90 2.38 15.04
N LEU A 67 9.71 1.85 14.75
CA LEU A 67 9.24 1.49 13.44
C LEU A 67 8.19 2.51 13.00
N GLN A 68 8.37 3.04 11.79
CA GLN A 68 7.48 4.03 11.22
C GLN A 68 6.67 3.44 10.06
N ILE A 69 5.35 3.58 10.13
CA ILE A 69 4.41 3.18 9.08
C ILE A 69 3.74 4.43 8.52
N GLY A 70 3.77 4.57 7.19
CA GLY A 70 3.22 5.74 6.51
C GLY A 70 4.14 6.96 6.56
N GLY A 71 3.62 8.10 6.10
CA GLY A 71 4.39 9.34 5.97
C GLY A 71 5.42 9.34 4.83
N ASN A 72 5.42 8.30 3.99
CA ASN A 72 6.15 8.27 2.72
C ASN A 72 5.19 8.49 1.54
N ASN A 73 5.75 8.79 0.37
CA ASN A 73 5.00 9.10 -0.84
C ASN A 73 4.79 7.87 -1.74
N ASN A 74 4.75 6.67 -1.15
CA ASN A 74 4.63 5.44 -1.93
C ASN A 74 3.26 5.37 -2.63
N GLY A 75 3.27 4.92 -3.88
CA GLY A 75 2.12 4.94 -4.78
C GLY A 75 2.00 6.22 -5.61
N MET A 76 2.78 7.28 -5.34
CA MET A 76 2.78 8.47 -6.20
C MET A 76 3.33 8.18 -7.60
N VAL A 77 4.29 7.27 -7.74
CA VAL A 77 4.79 6.87 -9.07
C VAL A 77 3.66 6.22 -9.88
N GLU A 78 2.81 5.40 -9.26
CA GLU A 78 1.65 4.79 -9.92
C GLU A 78 0.60 5.84 -10.30
N GLN A 79 0.35 6.85 -9.45
CA GLN A 79 -0.48 7.99 -9.82
C GLN A 79 0.09 8.76 -11.01
N GLY A 80 1.41 8.98 -11.07
CA GLY A 80 2.07 9.62 -12.21
C GLY A 80 2.01 8.79 -13.49
N LYS A 81 2.12 7.46 -13.39
CA LYS A 81 1.92 6.53 -14.52
C LYS A 81 0.46 6.57 -15.01
N MET A 82 -0.50 6.69 -14.10
CA MET A 82 -1.92 6.87 -14.45
C MET A 82 -2.17 8.20 -15.17
N LEU A 83 -1.54 9.29 -14.73
CA LEU A 83 -1.59 10.59 -15.43
C LEU A 83 -1.04 10.48 -16.87
N ALA A 84 0.10 9.81 -17.04
CA ALA A 84 0.66 9.55 -18.37
C ALA A 84 -0.33 8.79 -19.27
N PHE A 85 -1.00 7.77 -18.73
CA PHE A 85 -2.02 7.02 -19.45
C PHE A 85 -3.23 7.89 -19.84
N VAL A 86 -3.70 8.77 -18.95
CA VAL A 86 -4.79 9.71 -19.27
C VAL A 86 -4.38 10.70 -20.37
N ILE A 87 -3.12 11.18 -20.37
CA ILE A 87 -2.62 12.02 -21.46
C ILE A 87 -2.70 11.27 -22.80
N TRP A 88 -2.33 9.99 -22.84
CA TRP A 88 -2.49 9.18 -24.06
C TRP A 88 -3.94 9.01 -24.47
N ILE A 89 -4.87 8.83 -23.53
CA ILE A 89 -6.31 8.78 -23.86
C ILE A 89 -6.75 10.10 -24.51
N VAL A 90 -6.33 11.24 -23.98
CA VAL A 90 -6.69 12.55 -24.55
C VAL A 90 -6.06 12.76 -25.91
N LEU A 91 -4.78 12.43 -26.09
CA LEU A 91 -4.12 12.46 -27.40
C LEU A 91 -4.80 11.51 -28.39
N PHE A 92 -5.24 10.35 -27.92
CA PHE A 92 -5.96 9.40 -28.74
C PHE A 92 -7.29 9.97 -29.21
N ILE A 93 -8.13 10.49 -28.30
CA ILE A 93 -9.45 11.07 -28.64
C ILE A 93 -9.32 12.29 -29.56
N THR A 94 -8.34 13.16 -29.29
CA THR A 94 -8.20 14.44 -29.99
C THR A 94 -7.46 14.35 -31.31
N ILE A 95 -6.41 13.53 -31.39
CA ILE A 95 -5.52 13.46 -32.55
C ILE A 95 -5.66 12.11 -33.25
N ILE A 96 -5.46 10.99 -32.56
CA ILE A 96 -5.33 9.67 -33.22
C ILE A 96 -6.69 9.18 -33.76
N PHE A 97 -7.78 9.42 -33.03
CA PHE A 97 -9.12 8.98 -33.37
C PHE A 97 -9.62 9.52 -34.71
N PRO A 98 -9.48 10.82 -35.05
CA PRO A 98 -9.83 11.29 -36.39
C PRO A 98 -9.02 10.62 -37.53
N PHE A 99 -7.73 10.35 -37.33
CA PHE A 99 -6.96 9.57 -38.30
C PHE A 99 -7.45 8.12 -38.41
N PHE A 100 -7.74 7.48 -37.27
CA PHE A 100 -8.28 6.12 -37.26
C PHE A 100 -9.64 6.04 -37.96
N MET A 101 -10.54 6.98 -37.69
CA MET A 101 -11.83 7.08 -38.36
C MET A 101 -11.69 7.35 -39.86
N ALA A 102 -10.69 8.14 -40.28
CA ALA A 102 -10.42 8.35 -41.70
C ALA A 102 -9.93 7.07 -42.39
N ILE A 103 -9.04 6.29 -41.75
CA ILE A 103 -8.58 5.00 -42.28
C ILE A 103 -9.75 4.02 -42.42
N VAL A 104 -10.59 3.89 -41.38
CA VAL A 104 -11.79 3.04 -41.43
C VAL A 104 -12.75 3.53 -42.50
N GLY A 105 -12.98 4.84 -42.58
CA GLY A 105 -13.82 5.46 -43.60
C GLY A 105 -13.36 5.12 -45.01
N VAL A 106 -12.08 5.26 -45.33
CA VAL A 106 -11.51 4.92 -46.64
C VAL A 106 -11.56 3.42 -46.92
N PHE A 107 -11.26 2.57 -45.93
CA PHE A 107 -11.25 1.11 -46.10
C PHE A 107 -12.65 0.53 -46.35
N PHE A 108 -13.67 1.07 -45.69
CA PHE A 108 -15.07 0.64 -45.83
C PHE A 108 -15.86 1.49 -46.84
N SER A 109 -15.21 2.42 -47.55
CA SER A 109 -15.87 3.21 -48.58
C SER A 109 -16.22 2.33 -49.79
N PRO A 110 -17.45 2.43 -50.30
CA PRO A 110 -17.85 1.64 -51.46
C PRO A 110 -17.16 2.16 -52.72
N ALA A 111 -16.84 1.26 -53.66
CA ALA A 111 -15.94 1.48 -54.82
C ALA A 111 -16.34 2.60 -55.81
N HIS A 112 -17.46 3.29 -55.59
CA HIS A 112 -17.98 4.36 -56.44
C HIS A 112 -17.75 5.76 -55.87
N ILE A 113 -17.16 5.91 -54.67
CA ILE A 113 -16.84 7.21 -54.07
C ILE A 113 -15.35 7.25 -53.71
N GLU A 114 -14.57 7.99 -54.50
CA GLU A 114 -13.17 8.29 -54.17
C GLU A 114 -13.13 9.43 -53.14
N TYR A 115 -13.06 9.07 -51.85
CA TYR A 115 -12.77 10.05 -50.81
C TYR A 115 -11.26 10.28 -50.73
N ASP A 116 -10.84 11.54 -50.88
CA ASP A 116 -9.48 11.94 -50.55
C ASP A 116 -9.25 11.81 -49.03
N PHE A 117 -8.25 11.01 -48.64
CA PHE A 117 -7.93 10.71 -47.25
C PHE A 117 -7.80 11.98 -46.40
N TRP A 118 -7.13 13.00 -46.94
CA TRP A 118 -6.89 14.26 -46.21
C TRP A 118 -8.17 15.06 -45.98
N GLN A 119 -9.16 14.95 -46.87
CA GLN A 119 -10.47 15.59 -46.71
C GLN A 119 -11.28 14.89 -45.60
N VAL A 120 -11.24 13.56 -45.53
CA VAL A 120 -11.90 12.80 -44.46
C VAL A 120 -11.24 13.06 -43.10
N VAL A 121 -9.91 13.14 -43.06
CA VAL A 121 -9.17 13.57 -41.85
C VAL A 121 -9.59 14.97 -41.44
N GLY A 122 -9.62 15.92 -42.38
CA GLY A 122 -10.04 17.30 -42.14
C GLY A 122 -11.46 17.39 -41.58
N LEU A 123 -12.41 16.66 -42.16
CA LEU A 123 -13.77 16.53 -41.64
C LEU A 123 -13.77 15.93 -40.23
N GLY A 124 -12.98 14.88 -40.00
CA GLY A 124 -12.81 14.25 -38.69
C GLY A 124 -12.25 15.19 -37.62
N PHE A 125 -11.48 16.22 -37.97
CA PHE A 125 -11.06 17.27 -37.02
C PHE A 125 -12.10 18.37 -36.84
N GLN A 126 -12.92 18.64 -37.86
CA GLN A 126 -13.99 19.64 -37.82
C GLN A 126 -15.27 19.14 -37.13
N THR A 127 -15.45 17.82 -37.01
CA THR A 127 -16.60 17.23 -36.30
C THR A 127 -16.42 17.39 -34.79
N GLU A 128 -17.27 18.19 -34.15
CA GLU A 128 -17.29 18.35 -32.68
C GLU A 128 -15.92 18.61 -32.02
N PRO A 129 -15.07 19.54 -32.53
CA PRO A 129 -13.74 19.80 -31.97
C PRO A 129 -13.83 20.32 -30.54
N PHE A 130 -14.81 21.19 -30.28
CA PHE A 130 -15.04 21.78 -28.96
C PHE A 130 -15.43 20.72 -27.93
N ALA A 131 -16.31 19.78 -28.27
CA ALA A 131 -16.72 18.71 -27.36
C ALA A 131 -15.54 17.79 -27.01
N ARG A 132 -14.73 17.41 -28.01
CA ARG A 132 -13.54 16.56 -27.77
C ARG A 132 -12.47 17.25 -26.93
N MET A 133 -12.19 18.53 -27.20
CA MET A 133 -11.26 19.32 -26.39
C MET A 133 -11.78 19.49 -24.96
N PHE A 134 -13.09 19.74 -24.79
CA PHE A 134 -13.70 19.87 -23.47
C PHE A 134 -13.64 18.57 -22.65
N ILE A 135 -13.94 17.43 -23.26
CA ILE A 135 -13.83 16.12 -22.61
C ILE A 135 -12.37 15.84 -22.24
N GLY A 136 -11.43 16.09 -23.15
CA GLY A 136 -10.00 15.91 -22.89
C GLY A 136 -9.51 16.80 -21.74
N ALA A 137 -9.89 18.08 -21.72
CA ALA A 137 -9.56 18.99 -20.64
C ALA A 137 -10.17 18.56 -19.30
N CYS A 138 -11.41 18.06 -19.29
CA CYS A 138 -12.04 17.53 -18.08
C CYS A 138 -11.29 16.30 -17.53
N LEU A 139 -10.94 15.34 -18.39
CA LEU A 139 -10.21 14.13 -17.98
C LEU A 139 -8.83 14.47 -17.39
N LEU A 140 -8.07 15.34 -18.07
CA LEU A 140 -6.77 15.81 -17.57
C LEU A 140 -6.94 16.61 -16.27
N GLY A 141 -7.91 17.50 -16.21
CA GLY A 141 -8.19 18.31 -15.03
C GLY A 141 -8.56 17.47 -13.80
N MET A 142 -9.39 16.44 -13.97
CA MET A 142 -9.74 15.52 -12.89
C MET A 142 -8.54 14.69 -12.41
N CYS A 143 -7.74 14.14 -13.34
CA CYS A 143 -6.57 13.37 -12.97
C CYS A 143 -5.51 14.24 -12.26
N TRP A 144 -5.27 15.44 -12.79
CA TRP A 144 -4.37 16.40 -12.17
C TRP A 144 -4.85 16.84 -10.78
N HIS A 145 -6.16 17.12 -10.64
CA HIS A 145 -6.74 17.45 -9.33
C HIS A 145 -6.56 16.30 -8.33
N ALA A 146 -6.80 15.05 -8.76
CA ALA A 146 -6.59 13.87 -7.91
C ALA A 146 -5.13 13.72 -7.47
N THR A 147 -4.16 13.97 -8.36
CA THR A 147 -2.73 14.01 -7.99
C THR A 147 -2.45 15.11 -6.96
N LEU A 148 -2.93 16.33 -7.18
CA LEU A 148 -2.73 17.44 -6.24
C LEU A 148 -3.36 17.17 -4.88
N GLU A 149 -4.56 16.61 -4.88
CA GLU A 149 -5.27 16.22 -3.66
C GLU A 149 -4.53 15.08 -2.94
N GLY A 150 -4.07 14.07 -3.67
CA GLY A 150 -3.22 13.00 -3.15
C GLY A 150 -1.98 13.56 -2.45
N VAL A 151 -1.25 14.46 -3.11
CA VAL A 151 -0.06 15.11 -2.53
C VAL A 151 -0.42 15.90 -1.28
N ARG A 152 -1.51 16.67 -1.31
CA ARG A 152 -1.98 17.43 -0.13
C ARG A 152 -2.39 16.50 1.02
N THR A 153 -3.01 15.36 0.73
CA THR A 153 -3.39 14.39 1.77
C THR A 153 -2.18 13.72 2.37
N SER A 154 -1.21 13.27 1.55
CA SER A 154 0.04 12.69 2.04
C SER A 154 0.86 13.68 2.86
N ALA A 155 0.91 14.96 2.45
CA ALA A 155 1.59 16.02 3.19
C ALA A 155 0.95 16.39 4.54
N LYS A 156 -0.30 15.95 4.78
CA LYS A 156 -1.01 16.17 6.06
C LYS A 156 -1.04 14.93 6.94
N GLN A 157 -0.86 13.74 6.37
CA GLN A 157 -0.91 12.49 7.11
C GLN A 157 0.36 12.32 7.93
N TYR A 158 0.20 12.30 9.25
CA TYR A 158 1.29 11.94 10.13
C TYR A 158 1.56 10.43 10.07
N PRO A 159 2.84 10.03 10.11
CA PRO A 159 3.18 8.62 10.21
C PRO A 159 2.82 8.05 11.58
N ILE A 160 2.50 6.76 11.61
CA ILE A 160 2.30 6.00 12.84
C ILE A 160 3.65 5.46 13.28
N ARG A 161 3.98 5.63 14.56
CA ARG A 161 5.25 5.16 15.11
C ARG A 161 5.02 4.11 16.19
N PHE A 162 5.77 3.03 16.12
CA PHE A 162 5.79 1.95 17.09
C PHE A 162 7.13 2.01 17.80
N ASN A 163 7.15 2.33 19.09
CA ASN A 163 8.38 2.35 19.87
C ASN A 163 8.56 1.01 20.59
N ARG A 164 9.62 0.29 20.22
CA ARG A 164 9.92 -1.02 20.77
C ARG A 164 10.38 -0.94 22.22
N GLN A 165 11.22 0.04 22.54
CA GLN A 165 11.83 0.18 23.87
C GLN A 165 10.78 0.51 24.93
N ARG A 166 9.79 1.34 24.58
CA ARG A 166 8.67 1.70 25.46
C ARG A 166 7.48 0.74 25.37
N ARG A 167 7.41 -0.08 24.31
CA ARG A 167 6.26 -0.93 23.96
C ARG A 167 4.96 -0.12 23.86
N GLU A 168 5.02 0.97 23.12
CA GLU A 168 3.91 1.92 22.92
C GLU A 168 3.77 2.27 21.43
N VAL A 169 2.56 2.63 21.03
CA VAL A 169 2.22 3.10 19.68
C VAL A 169 1.78 4.55 19.76
N CYS A 170 2.40 5.39 18.93
CA CYS A 170 2.10 6.80 18.79
C CYS A 170 1.35 7.04 17.48
N PHE A 171 0.17 7.66 17.61
CA PHE A 171 -0.64 8.16 16.52
C PHE A 171 -0.83 9.66 16.70
N VAL A 172 -0.72 10.41 15.61
CA VAL A 172 -0.98 11.85 15.60
C VAL A 172 -2.14 12.09 14.65
N ASP A 173 -3.22 12.66 15.17
CA ASP A 173 -4.36 13.01 14.33
C ASP A 173 -4.00 14.19 13.41
N SER A 174 -4.28 14.05 12.12
CA SER A 174 -3.99 15.09 11.11
C SER A 174 -4.83 16.34 11.28
N ASP A 175 -6.05 16.22 11.81
CA ASP A 175 -6.97 17.36 11.94
C ASP A 175 -6.77 18.08 13.27
N THR A 176 -6.81 17.35 14.39
CA THR A 176 -6.70 17.93 15.74
C THR A 176 -5.26 18.16 16.19
N HIS A 177 -4.27 17.52 15.55
CA HIS A 177 -2.87 17.50 15.99
C HIS A 177 -2.68 16.94 17.40
N GLU A 178 -3.67 16.22 17.91
CA GLU A 178 -3.57 15.53 19.20
C GLU A 178 -2.69 14.29 19.07
N VAL A 179 -1.81 14.12 20.07
CA VAL A 179 -0.88 13.00 20.15
C VAL A 179 -1.49 11.93 21.05
N LEU A 180 -1.79 10.79 20.45
CA LEU A 180 -2.33 9.61 21.11
C LEU A 180 -1.21 8.57 21.28
N ILE A 181 -0.87 8.25 22.52
CA ILE A 181 0.12 7.22 22.86
C ILE A 181 -0.62 6.10 23.58
N VAL A 182 -0.56 4.89 23.02
CA VAL A 182 -1.29 3.72 23.50
C VAL A 182 -0.31 2.58 23.78
N PRO A 183 -0.43 1.85 24.91
CA PRO A 183 0.37 0.66 25.15
C PRO A 183 0.19 -0.38 24.04
N TRP A 184 1.29 -1.05 23.64
CA TRP A 184 1.27 -2.03 22.55
C TRP A 184 0.28 -3.18 22.80
N GLU A 185 0.14 -3.62 24.04
CA GLU A 185 -0.74 -4.74 24.44
C GLU A 185 -2.22 -4.34 24.56
N SER A 186 -2.54 -3.05 24.48
CA SER A 186 -3.93 -2.58 24.42
C SER A 186 -4.42 -2.34 22.99
N VAL A 187 -3.50 -2.27 22.01
CA VAL A 187 -3.86 -2.07 20.59
C VAL A 187 -4.67 -3.26 20.09
N VAL A 188 -5.85 -2.99 19.54
CA VAL A 188 -6.71 -4.00 18.92
C VAL A 188 -6.48 -3.98 17.42
N ALA A 189 -6.11 -5.11 16.83
CA ALA A 189 -5.82 -5.26 15.42
C ALA A 189 -6.69 -6.39 14.87
N TRP A 190 -7.20 -6.20 13.66
CA TRP A 190 -8.07 -7.16 12.99
C TRP A 190 -7.82 -7.17 11.49
N VAL A 191 -8.29 -8.25 10.88
CA VAL A 191 -8.39 -8.37 9.42
C VAL A 191 -9.87 -8.50 9.09
N SER A 192 -10.37 -7.55 8.32
CA SER A 192 -11.72 -7.62 7.76
C SER A 192 -11.65 -8.20 6.34
N GLN A 193 -12.50 -9.18 6.08
CA GLN A 193 -12.80 -9.69 4.75
C GLN A 193 -14.23 -9.30 4.43
N SER A 194 -14.42 -8.47 3.41
CA SER A 194 -15.75 -8.10 2.93
C SER A 194 -15.98 -8.69 1.53
N GLU A 195 -17.17 -9.23 1.34
CA GLU A 195 -17.59 -9.84 0.09
C GLU A 195 -18.62 -8.95 -0.61
N MET A 196 -18.31 -8.51 -1.83
CA MET A 196 -19.22 -7.74 -2.66
C MET A 196 -19.68 -8.57 -3.86
N MET A 197 -20.99 -8.78 -3.96
CA MET A 197 -21.59 -9.48 -5.09
C MET A 197 -21.62 -8.56 -6.32
N GLY A 198 -20.81 -8.88 -7.32
CA GLY A 198 -20.84 -8.25 -8.64
C GLY A 198 -21.66 -9.06 -9.64
N GLN A 199 -21.95 -8.46 -10.81
CA GLN A 199 -22.68 -9.14 -11.90
C GLN A 199 -21.93 -10.36 -12.45
N TYR A 200 -20.61 -10.41 -12.31
CA TYR A 200 -19.73 -11.45 -12.89
C TYR A 200 -19.11 -12.37 -11.82
N GLY A 201 -19.55 -12.27 -10.57
CA GLY A 201 -19.02 -13.06 -9.47
C GLY A 201 -18.81 -12.24 -8.20
N SER A 202 -18.32 -12.92 -7.18
CA SER A 202 -17.98 -12.33 -5.91
C SER A 202 -16.59 -11.69 -5.95
N ILE A 203 -16.50 -10.41 -5.56
CA ILE A 203 -15.24 -9.70 -5.36
C ILE A 203 -15.00 -9.60 -3.86
N GLN A 204 -13.83 -10.04 -3.41
CA GLN A 204 -13.42 -9.98 -2.01
C GLN A 204 -12.44 -8.84 -1.78
N PHE A 205 -12.67 -8.07 -0.72
CA PHE A 205 -11.76 -7.04 -0.26
C PHE A 205 -11.21 -7.44 1.11
N PHE A 206 -9.89 -7.29 1.28
CA PHE A 206 -9.20 -7.55 2.53
C PHE A 206 -8.67 -6.24 3.09
N GLU A 207 -8.92 -6.01 4.37
CA GLU A 207 -8.52 -4.78 5.05
C GLU A 207 -7.85 -5.14 6.37
N PHE A 208 -6.66 -4.59 6.59
CA PHE A 208 -5.99 -4.62 7.88
C PHE A 208 -6.41 -3.38 8.68
N GLY A 209 -6.96 -3.59 9.87
CA GLY A 209 -7.41 -2.52 10.76
C GLY A 209 -6.69 -2.57 12.11
N MET A 210 -6.44 -1.39 12.67
CA MET A 210 -6.01 -1.22 14.06
C MET A 210 -6.88 -0.16 14.75
N GLY A 211 -7.19 -0.40 16.01
CA GLY A 211 -7.98 0.43 16.89
C GLY A 211 -7.11 0.87 18.05
N LEU A 212 -6.93 2.18 18.17
CA LEU A 212 -6.20 2.83 19.24
C LEU A 212 -7.22 3.48 20.17
N GLU A 213 -7.36 2.93 21.38
CA GLU A 213 -8.26 3.45 22.40
C GLU A 213 -7.63 4.71 23.01
N ASP A 214 -8.33 5.84 22.93
CA ASP A 214 -7.97 7.06 23.63
C ASP A 214 -8.71 7.12 24.96
N GLU A 215 -7.98 6.86 26.05
CA GLU A 215 -8.51 6.91 27.41
C GLU A 215 -8.99 8.32 27.81
N LYS A 216 -8.42 9.38 27.21
CA LYS A 216 -8.72 10.78 27.61
C LYS A 216 -10.01 11.28 26.99
N ASN A 217 -10.17 11.05 25.69
CA ASN A 217 -11.34 11.48 24.93
C ASN A 217 -12.44 10.41 24.86
N ASP A 218 -12.19 9.21 25.41
CA ASP A 218 -13.12 8.08 25.41
C ASP A 218 -13.56 7.67 23.99
N THR A 219 -12.66 7.85 23.02
CA THR A 219 -12.84 7.58 21.58
C THR A 219 -11.86 6.54 21.07
N VAL A 220 -12.23 5.77 20.04
CA VAL A 220 -11.32 4.83 19.36
C VAL A 220 -10.92 5.39 18.01
N GLN A 221 -9.61 5.56 17.79
CA GLN A 221 -9.05 5.94 16.51
C GLN A 221 -8.79 4.69 15.67
N PHE A 222 -9.31 4.70 14.44
CA PHE A 222 -9.23 3.56 13.52
C PHE A 222 -8.21 3.85 12.44
N VAL A 223 -7.21 2.98 12.32
CA VAL A 223 -6.23 2.98 11.24
C VAL A 223 -6.58 1.81 10.34
N LEU A 224 -6.91 2.11 9.09
CA LEU A 224 -7.36 1.13 8.10
C LEU A 224 -6.41 1.11 6.89
N ALA A 225 -6.07 -0.08 6.43
CA ALA A 225 -5.22 -0.29 5.27
C ALA A 225 -5.73 -1.45 4.41
N SER A 226 -6.13 -1.14 3.17
CA SER A 226 -6.52 -2.17 2.20
C SER A 226 -5.33 -3.04 1.80
N LYS A 227 -5.59 -4.35 1.65
CA LYS A 227 -4.58 -5.36 1.35
C LYS A 227 -5.06 -6.27 0.21
N PRO A 228 -4.13 -6.82 -0.61
CA PRO A 228 -4.50 -7.63 -1.77
C PRO A 228 -5.00 -9.02 -1.38
N SER A 229 -4.61 -9.55 -0.22
CA SER A 229 -5.11 -10.83 0.30
C SER A 229 -5.10 -10.87 1.82
N GLN A 230 -5.86 -11.81 2.39
CA GLN A 230 -5.86 -12.08 3.83
C GLN A 230 -4.46 -12.41 4.38
N ALA A 231 -3.68 -13.22 3.65
CA ALA A 231 -2.32 -13.58 4.06
C ALA A 231 -1.40 -12.35 4.14
N HIS A 232 -1.55 -11.37 3.23
CA HIS A 232 -0.80 -10.11 3.32
C HIS A 232 -1.26 -9.22 4.48
N ALA A 233 -2.56 -9.25 4.82
CA ALA A 233 -3.07 -8.51 5.97
C ALA A 233 -2.53 -9.07 7.29
N ILE A 234 -2.60 -10.40 7.47
CA ILE A 234 -2.03 -11.09 8.65
C ILE A 234 -0.50 -10.96 8.66
N GLY A 235 0.16 -11.11 7.51
CA GLY A 235 1.61 -10.95 7.37
C GLY A 235 2.11 -9.55 7.70
N THR A 236 1.31 -8.51 7.40
CA THR A 236 1.61 -7.13 7.82
C THR A 236 1.60 -7.01 9.34
N TRP A 237 0.56 -7.54 10.00
CA TRP A 237 0.50 -7.56 11.47
C TRP A 237 1.66 -8.33 12.08
N GLU A 238 2.01 -9.49 11.51
CA GLU A 238 3.15 -10.27 11.97
C GLU A 238 4.49 -9.56 11.80
N ALA A 239 4.66 -8.78 10.73
CA ALA A 239 5.86 -7.98 10.56
C ALA A 239 6.00 -6.92 11.67
N ILE A 240 4.89 -6.23 12.02
CA ILE A 240 4.88 -5.27 13.13
C ILE A 240 5.16 -5.99 14.45
N ARG A 241 4.50 -7.12 14.70
CA ARG A 241 4.71 -7.91 15.93
C ARG A 241 6.13 -8.43 16.05
N LEU A 242 6.71 -9.00 14.98
CA LEU A 242 8.09 -9.48 14.99
C LEU A 242 9.06 -8.34 15.29
N TYR A 243 8.85 -7.16 14.69
CA TYR A 243 9.64 -5.98 15.04
C TYR A 243 9.52 -5.62 16.52
N MET A 244 8.30 -5.54 17.06
CA MET A 244 8.06 -5.16 18.46
C MET A 244 8.62 -6.17 19.47
N GLU A 245 8.62 -7.47 19.14
CA GLU A 245 9.09 -8.53 20.05
C GLU A 245 10.58 -8.84 19.87
N GLN A 246 11.06 -8.96 18.63
CA GLN A 246 12.42 -9.45 18.31
C GLN A 246 13.36 -8.32 17.84
N GLY A 247 12.83 -7.16 17.48
CA GLY A 247 13.60 -6.05 16.92
C GLY A 247 13.79 -6.17 15.41
N ILE A 248 14.78 -5.46 14.89
CA ILE A 248 15.14 -5.56 13.47
C ILE A 248 15.54 -7.02 13.17
N PRO A 249 14.90 -7.67 12.19
CA PRO A 249 15.32 -9.00 11.75
C PRO A 249 16.80 -8.96 11.37
N LYS A 250 17.64 -9.64 12.16
CA LYS A 250 19.10 -9.72 11.93
C LYS A 250 19.44 -10.57 10.70
N ASP A 251 18.52 -11.45 10.32
CA ASP A 251 18.59 -12.30 9.16
C ASP A 251 17.65 -11.73 8.08
N GLN A 252 18.15 -11.60 6.85
CA GLN A 252 17.33 -11.47 5.63
C GLN A 252 16.63 -10.14 5.34
N THR A 253 17.24 -8.98 5.62
CA THR A 253 16.76 -7.74 4.97
C THR A 253 17.10 -7.81 3.47
N GLY A 254 16.15 -8.31 2.70
CA GLY A 254 16.27 -8.46 1.27
C GLY A 254 17.03 -9.70 0.81
N ASP A 255 17.27 -10.74 1.62
CA ASP A 255 18.00 -11.93 1.13
C ASP A 255 17.29 -12.63 -0.01
N TRP A 256 15.94 -12.69 0.01
CA TRP A 256 15.17 -13.16 -1.14
C TRP A 256 15.39 -12.27 -2.38
N MET A 257 15.52 -10.95 -2.19
CA MET A 257 15.70 -9.99 -3.27
C MET A 257 17.16 -10.00 -3.77
N ARG A 258 18.13 -10.17 -2.87
CA ARG A 258 19.54 -10.39 -3.16
C ARG A 258 19.76 -11.71 -3.86
N LEU A 259 19.05 -12.78 -3.47
CA LEU A 259 19.07 -14.07 -4.14
C LEU A 259 18.44 -13.99 -5.53
N MET A 260 17.30 -13.29 -5.66
CA MET A 260 16.67 -13.00 -6.95
C MET A 260 17.56 -12.15 -7.87
N LEU A 261 18.27 -11.15 -7.34
CA LEU A 261 19.10 -10.24 -8.12
C LEU A 261 20.54 -10.74 -8.32
N GLY A 262 20.99 -11.65 -7.46
CA GLY A 262 22.36 -12.15 -7.38
C GLY A 262 23.41 -11.15 -6.93
N ARG A 263 23.00 -10.10 -6.21
CA ARG A 263 23.88 -9.04 -5.71
C ARG A 263 23.30 -8.38 -4.47
N ASP A 264 24.14 -7.62 -3.78
CA ASP A 264 23.70 -6.74 -2.71
C ASP A 264 22.85 -5.56 -3.22
N LEU A 265 21.96 -5.08 -2.34
CA LEU A 265 21.10 -3.93 -2.60
C LEU A 265 21.92 -2.63 -2.50
N ASN A 266 21.67 -1.70 -3.42
CA ASN A 266 22.29 -0.37 -3.36
C ASN A 266 21.59 0.53 -2.34
N GLU A 267 22.28 1.58 -1.91
CA GLU A 267 21.72 2.63 -1.05
C GLU A 267 20.41 3.22 -1.62
N ASP A 268 20.35 3.43 -2.94
CA ASP A 268 19.15 3.92 -3.62
C ASP A 268 17.96 2.94 -3.55
N GLU A 269 18.22 1.63 -3.46
CA GLU A 269 17.18 0.59 -3.35
C GLU A 269 16.63 0.48 -1.92
N LEU A 270 17.38 0.96 -0.93
CA LEU A 270 17.02 0.95 0.49
C LEU A 270 16.27 2.22 0.91
N ARG A 271 16.12 3.22 0.04
CA ARG A 271 15.42 4.46 0.38
C ARG A 271 13.92 4.19 0.61
N PRO A 272 13.33 4.77 1.67
CA PRO A 272 11.96 4.44 2.09
C PRO A 272 10.83 5.17 1.35
N TYR A 273 11.18 6.00 0.36
CA TYR A 273 10.28 6.89 -0.36
C TYR A 273 10.44 6.67 -1.87
N GLU A 274 9.45 7.09 -2.67
CA GLU A 274 9.49 7.02 -4.13
C GLU A 274 10.01 8.33 -4.75
N GLY A 275 10.73 8.26 -5.87
CA GLY A 275 11.18 9.47 -6.55
C GLY A 275 12.02 9.16 -7.79
N LEU A 276 12.88 10.10 -8.18
CA LEU A 276 13.76 9.91 -9.33
C LEU A 276 14.71 8.73 -9.15
N HIS A 277 15.18 8.45 -7.93
CA HIS A 277 16.02 7.27 -7.65
C HIS A 277 15.27 5.97 -7.98
N THR A 278 13.95 5.89 -7.76
CA THR A 278 13.12 4.72 -8.08
C THR A 278 13.15 4.39 -9.58
N TRP A 279 13.32 5.39 -10.45
CA TRP A 279 13.53 5.15 -11.89
C TRP A 279 14.81 4.37 -12.15
N TYR A 280 15.90 4.75 -11.48
CA TYR A 280 17.19 4.07 -11.61
C TYR A 280 17.16 2.67 -11.00
N VAL A 281 16.45 2.49 -9.89
CA VAL A 281 16.18 1.18 -9.27
C VAL A 281 15.39 0.28 -10.22
N GLU A 282 14.23 0.73 -10.72
CA GLU A 282 13.42 -0.06 -11.66
C GLU A 282 14.20 -0.44 -12.92
N ARG A 283 14.99 0.51 -13.46
CA ARG A 283 15.83 0.25 -14.62
C ARG A 283 16.85 -0.85 -14.32
N ARG A 284 17.57 -0.72 -13.21
CA ARG A 284 18.61 -1.67 -12.81
C ARG A 284 18.04 -3.05 -12.57
N VAL A 285 16.92 -3.16 -11.84
CA VAL A 285 16.22 -4.44 -11.64
C VAL A 285 15.88 -5.10 -12.98
N LYS A 286 15.49 -4.34 -14.01
CA LYS A 286 15.20 -4.87 -15.34
C LYS A 286 16.45 -5.22 -16.14
N GLU A 287 17.55 -4.51 -15.94
CA GLU A 287 18.87 -4.88 -16.49
C GLU A 287 19.36 -6.18 -15.86
N ASP A 288 19.24 -6.33 -14.54
CA ASP A 288 19.60 -7.55 -13.81
C ASP A 288 18.72 -8.73 -14.29
N MET A 289 17.39 -8.55 -14.37
CA MET A 289 16.48 -9.56 -14.95
C MET A 289 16.76 -9.86 -16.43
N GLY A 290 17.32 -8.91 -17.17
CA GLY A 290 17.72 -9.06 -18.57
C GLY A 290 19.12 -9.63 -18.76
N ASP A 291 19.73 -10.10 -17.67
CA ASP A 291 21.08 -10.69 -17.62
C ASP A 291 22.19 -9.73 -18.09
N LEU A 292 22.11 -8.46 -17.68
CA LEU A 292 23.12 -7.47 -18.01
C LEU A 292 24.25 -7.39 -16.96
N HIS A 293 23.93 -7.64 -15.69
CA HIS A 293 24.84 -7.42 -14.56
C HIS A 293 24.91 -8.61 -13.59
N CYS A 294 24.30 -9.76 -13.92
CA CYS A 294 24.29 -10.91 -13.02
C CYS A 294 25.63 -11.63 -13.00
N SER A 295 26.05 -12.05 -11.81
CA SER A 295 27.27 -12.84 -11.58
C SER A 295 27.04 -14.35 -11.58
N PHE A 296 25.79 -14.81 -11.67
CA PHE A 296 25.44 -16.22 -11.62
C PHE A 296 25.36 -16.83 -13.01
N SER A 297 25.81 -18.09 -13.15
CA SER A 297 25.66 -18.85 -14.39
C SER A 297 24.21 -19.28 -14.59
N ASP A 298 23.80 -19.43 -15.86
CA ASP A 298 22.48 -19.95 -16.23
C ASP A 298 22.19 -21.32 -15.59
N GLU A 299 23.22 -22.14 -15.40
CA GLU A 299 23.14 -23.45 -14.74
C GLU A 299 22.74 -23.34 -13.26
N TYR A 300 23.32 -22.39 -12.53
CA TYR A 300 22.98 -22.14 -11.12
C TYR A 300 21.56 -21.59 -10.97
N ILE A 301 21.12 -20.74 -11.91
CA ILE A 301 19.76 -20.21 -11.93
C ILE A 301 18.74 -21.33 -12.17
N ALA A 302 19.04 -22.26 -13.08
CA ALA A 302 18.21 -23.43 -13.34
C ALA A 302 18.16 -24.39 -12.13
N GLU A 303 19.26 -24.54 -11.39
CA GLU A 303 19.31 -25.31 -10.15
C GLU A 303 18.40 -24.73 -9.05
N ILE A 304 18.29 -23.40 -8.96
CA ILE A 304 17.38 -22.70 -8.04
C ILE A 304 15.91 -22.76 -8.52
N GLY A 305 15.66 -23.23 -9.75
CA GLY A 305 14.31 -23.33 -10.33
C GLY A 305 13.75 -22.00 -10.84
N LEU A 306 14.62 -21.02 -11.10
CA LEU A 306 14.24 -19.75 -11.74
C LEU A 306 14.23 -19.92 -13.27
N GLU A 307 13.31 -19.22 -13.95
CA GLU A 307 13.26 -19.22 -15.42
C GLU A 307 14.53 -18.61 -16.03
N PRO A 308 14.99 -19.11 -17.20
CA PRO A 308 16.12 -18.54 -17.90
C PRO A 308 15.82 -17.08 -18.28
N ARG A 309 16.77 -16.20 -18.00
CA ARG A 309 16.61 -14.75 -18.19
C ARG A 309 16.57 -14.42 -19.67
N THR A 310 15.63 -13.56 -20.07
CA THR A 310 15.53 -13.09 -21.46
C THR A 310 15.67 -11.57 -21.52
N ARG A 311 16.15 -11.05 -22.65
CA ARG A 311 16.29 -9.61 -22.88
C ARG A 311 14.97 -8.91 -23.24
N TRP A 312 13.91 -9.67 -23.49
CA TRP A 312 12.59 -9.16 -23.89
C TRP A 312 11.92 -8.30 -22.81
N PRO A 313 11.87 -8.71 -21.52
CA PRO A 313 11.40 -7.88 -20.42
C PRO A 313 12.08 -6.50 -20.36
N LEU A 314 13.40 -6.42 -20.59
CA LEU A 314 14.13 -5.15 -20.60
C LEU A 314 13.74 -4.26 -21.79
N ARG A 315 13.66 -4.84 -22.99
CA ARG A 315 13.22 -4.11 -24.21
C ARG A 315 11.80 -3.56 -24.05
N TRP A 316 10.89 -4.41 -23.57
CA TRP A 316 9.50 -4.02 -23.34
C TRP A 316 9.37 -2.98 -22.23
N TRP A 317 10.22 -3.05 -21.20
CA TRP A 317 10.30 -2.02 -20.18
C TRP A 317 10.64 -0.67 -20.79
N TYR A 318 11.68 -0.57 -21.63
CA TYR A 318 12.03 0.68 -22.32
C TYR A 318 10.89 1.23 -23.20
N VAL A 319 10.21 0.36 -23.96
CA VAL A 319 9.04 0.76 -24.78
C VAL A 319 7.94 1.34 -23.89
N ARG A 320 7.57 0.65 -22.81
CA ARG A 320 6.56 1.13 -21.85
C ARG A 320 6.99 2.43 -21.17
N ARG A 321 8.29 2.67 -20.99
CA ARG A 321 8.82 3.91 -20.40
C ARG A 321 8.70 5.09 -21.35
N VAL A 322 8.93 4.91 -22.65
CA VAL A 322 8.62 5.96 -23.65
C VAL A 322 7.14 6.30 -23.61
N LEU A 323 6.26 5.30 -23.55
CA LEU A 323 4.81 5.50 -23.42
C LEU A 323 4.39 6.14 -22.10
N THR A 324 5.20 6.10 -21.05
CA THR A 324 4.88 6.73 -19.75
C THR A 324 5.61 8.05 -19.51
N PHE A 325 6.03 8.73 -20.60
CA PHE A 325 6.82 9.98 -20.54
C PHE A 325 8.11 9.84 -19.72
N TRP A 326 8.75 8.67 -19.82
CA TRP A 326 10.07 8.36 -19.31
C TRP A 326 10.23 8.59 -17.79
N LYS A 327 10.81 9.73 -17.40
CA LYS A 327 11.09 10.11 -16.01
C LYS A 327 9.97 10.93 -15.37
N MET A 328 8.96 11.38 -16.13
CA MET A 328 7.91 12.28 -15.63
C MET A 328 7.20 11.76 -14.36
N PRO A 329 6.74 10.49 -14.28
CA PRO A 329 6.09 9.99 -13.07
C PRO A 329 6.96 10.04 -11.81
N TYR A 330 8.28 9.88 -11.99
CA TYR A 330 9.25 9.83 -10.91
C TYR A 330 9.65 11.22 -10.43
N LEU A 331 9.70 12.19 -11.36
CA LEU A 331 9.85 13.61 -11.03
C LEU A 331 8.63 14.12 -10.25
N LEU A 332 7.43 13.66 -10.63
CA LEU A 332 6.20 13.97 -9.90
C LEU A 332 6.22 13.38 -8.48
N ALA A 333 6.67 12.14 -8.33
CA ALA A 333 6.85 11.53 -7.01
C ALA A 333 7.90 12.27 -6.17
N GLU A 334 9.05 12.65 -6.75
CA GLU A 334 10.06 13.43 -6.04
C GLU A 334 9.55 14.83 -5.66
N TRP A 335 8.76 15.48 -6.52
CA TRP A 335 8.08 16.72 -6.20
C TRP A 335 7.11 16.55 -5.03
N GLY A 336 6.30 15.49 -5.03
CA GLY A 336 5.39 15.18 -3.94
C GLY A 336 6.11 14.85 -2.63
N HIS A 337 7.27 14.20 -2.69
CA HIS A 337 8.13 13.99 -1.52
C HIS A 337 8.68 15.33 -0.98
N LYS A 338 9.16 16.21 -1.87
CA LYS A 338 9.67 17.55 -1.52
C LYS A 338 8.59 18.48 -0.98
N ALA A 339 7.32 18.26 -1.33
CA ALA A 339 6.21 18.95 -0.71
C ALA A 339 6.14 18.69 0.81
N GLY A 340 6.81 17.63 1.27
CA GLY A 340 7.17 17.40 2.66
C GLY A 340 6.12 16.60 3.41
N SER A 341 6.60 15.81 4.38
CA SER A 341 5.78 15.27 5.45
C SER A 341 5.67 16.33 6.56
N PRO A 342 4.57 16.36 7.32
CA PRO A 342 4.41 17.36 8.36
C PRO A 342 5.45 17.13 9.47
N VAL A 343 5.99 18.22 10.03
CA VAL A 343 6.96 18.14 11.13
C VAL A 343 6.26 17.57 12.34
N LEU A 344 6.81 16.51 12.91
CA LEU A 344 6.23 15.86 14.08
C LEU A 344 6.25 16.80 15.29
N PRO A 345 5.20 16.79 16.14
CA PRO A 345 5.19 17.55 17.38
C PRO A 345 6.40 17.21 18.26
N GLU A 346 6.91 18.20 19.01
CA GLU A 346 8.11 18.03 19.85
C GLU A 346 7.95 16.89 20.87
N ALA A 347 6.73 16.68 21.39
CA ALA A 347 6.41 15.57 22.29
C ALA A 347 6.72 14.20 21.65
N VAL A 348 6.37 14.01 20.37
CA VAL A 348 6.61 12.78 19.64
C VAL A 348 8.11 12.61 19.35
N GLN A 349 8.80 13.70 19.01
CA GLN A 349 10.24 13.67 18.78
C GLN A 349 11.01 13.22 20.04
N ARG A 350 10.66 13.78 21.21
CA ARG A 350 11.23 13.36 22.50
C ARG A 350 10.87 11.92 22.85
N TRP A 351 9.63 11.50 22.58
CA TRP A 351 9.18 10.12 22.80
C TRP A 351 9.92 9.11 21.91
N SER A 352 10.33 9.50 20.70
CA SER A 352 11.11 8.68 19.77
C SER A 352 12.61 8.57 20.10
N GLN A 353 13.12 9.31 21.08
CA GLN A 353 14.53 9.21 21.47
C GLN A 353 14.85 7.88 22.19
N PRO A 354 16.07 7.34 22.02
CA PRO A 354 16.47 6.10 22.66
C PRO A 354 16.49 6.24 24.19
N ILE A 355 16.00 5.21 24.88
CA ILE A 355 16.10 5.05 26.33
C ILE A 355 17.13 3.97 26.70
N PRO A 356 17.79 4.08 27.87
CA PRO A 356 18.73 3.07 28.34
C PRO A 356 18.10 1.67 28.39
N ALA A 357 18.88 0.63 28.07
CA ALA A 357 18.42 -0.76 28.01
C ALA A 357 17.76 -1.27 29.31
N GLU A 358 18.16 -0.72 30.46
CA GLU A 358 17.59 -1.05 31.77
C GLU A 358 16.14 -0.58 31.92
N GLN A 359 15.75 0.48 31.19
CA GLN A 359 14.40 1.07 31.22
C GLN A 359 13.48 0.49 30.14
N TRP A 360 13.94 -0.50 29.38
CA TRP A 360 13.12 -1.10 28.33
C TRP A 360 11.95 -1.86 28.93
N ALA A 361 10.75 -1.53 28.45
CA ALA A 361 9.54 -2.24 28.81
C ALA A 361 9.62 -3.69 28.34
N LYS A 362 9.26 -4.63 29.22
CA LYS A 362 9.25 -6.06 28.91
C LYS A 362 7.83 -6.53 28.57
N PRO A 363 7.68 -7.58 27.74
CA PRO A 363 6.37 -8.18 27.47
C PRO A 363 5.70 -8.63 28.78
N SER A 364 4.39 -8.42 28.91
CA SER A 364 3.67 -8.84 30.12
C SER A 364 3.69 -10.35 30.30
N ALA A 365 3.56 -10.81 31.55
CA ALA A 365 3.48 -12.24 31.87
C ALA A 365 2.29 -12.91 31.17
N ALA A 366 1.17 -12.19 31.00
CA ALA A 366 0.00 -12.67 30.29
C ALA A 366 0.32 -12.90 28.80
N LEU A 367 0.98 -11.95 28.15
CA LEU A 367 1.40 -12.08 26.75
C LEU A 367 2.39 -13.23 26.55
N GLN A 368 3.37 -13.38 27.44
CA GLN A 368 4.34 -14.48 27.36
C GLN A 368 3.66 -15.85 27.51
N LYS A 369 2.78 -16.01 28.49
CA LYS A 369 2.01 -17.25 28.70
C LYS A 369 1.10 -17.55 27.48
N ALA A 370 0.40 -16.53 26.97
CA ALA A 370 -0.45 -16.68 25.80
C ALA A 370 0.35 -17.09 24.55
N THR A 371 1.49 -16.43 24.31
CA THR A 371 2.38 -16.72 23.18
C THR A 371 2.94 -18.15 23.27
N GLN A 372 3.41 -18.58 24.43
CA GLN A 372 3.90 -19.95 24.63
C GLN A 372 2.79 -20.98 24.39
N THR A 373 1.60 -20.75 24.92
CA THR A 373 0.45 -21.67 24.77
C THR A 373 0.07 -21.83 23.29
N VAL A 374 -0.04 -20.72 22.55
CA VAL A 374 -0.38 -20.73 21.12
C VAL A 374 0.75 -21.35 20.30
N GLN A 375 2.01 -20.98 20.54
CA GLN A 375 3.15 -21.57 19.84
C GLN A 375 3.26 -23.08 20.06
N ASP A 376 3.05 -23.57 21.28
CA ASP A 376 3.06 -24.99 21.59
C ASP A 376 1.90 -25.72 20.90
N ALA A 377 0.69 -25.16 20.91
CA ALA A 377 -0.45 -25.73 20.21
C ALA A 377 -0.21 -25.81 18.69
N MET A 378 0.32 -24.75 18.08
CA MET A 378 0.58 -24.72 16.65
C MET A 378 1.76 -25.62 16.25
N ARG A 379 2.87 -25.62 17.01
CA ARG A 379 4.07 -26.43 16.66
C ARG A 379 3.90 -27.91 16.99
N LYS A 380 3.44 -28.23 18.22
CA LYS A 380 3.37 -29.63 18.69
C LYS A 380 2.09 -30.31 18.22
N LYS A 381 0.95 -29.61 18.24
CA LYS A 381 -0.36 -30.19 17.91
C LYS A 381 -0.84 -29.88 16.48
N LYS A 382 -0.08 -29.08 15.71
CA LYS A 382 -0.42 -28.66 14.33
C LYS A 382 -1.83 -28.06 14.21
N MET A 383 -2.29 -27.37 15.26
CA MET A 383 -3.60 -26.73 15.28
C MET A 383 -3.59 -25.45 14.44
N ASN A 384 -4.75 -25.10 13.87
CA ASN A 384 -4.94 -23.81 13.22
C ASN A 384 -4.88 -22.67 14.25
N PHE A 385 -4.58 -21.46 13.78
CA PHE A 385 -4.45 -20.27 14.64
C PHE A 385 -5.68 -20.02 15.53
N ILE A 386 -6.89 -20.13 14.95
CA ILE A 386 -8.16 -19.91 15.66
C ILE A 386 -8.33 -20.95 16.78
N ASP A 387 -8.10 -22.23 16.48
CA ASP A 387 -8.22 -23.32 17.45
C ASP A 387 -7.18 -23.21 18.57
N ALA A 388 -5.96 -22.76 18.23
CA ALA A 388 -4.91 -22.51 19.21
C ALA A 388 -5.27 -21.34 20.14
N CYS A 389 -5.90 -20.29 19.63
CA CYS A 389 -6.38 -19.18 20.44
C CYS A 389 -7.55 -19.58 21.34
N ALA A 390 -8.44 -20.47 20.88
CA ALA A 390 -9.53 -21.01 21.70
C ALA A 390 -9.05 -21.77 22.97
N LEU A 391 -7.81 -22.27 22.97
CA LEU A 391 -7.21 -22.87 24.17
C LEU A 391 -6.89 -21.83 25.26
N LEU A 392 -6.64 -20.58 24.89
CA LEU A 392 -6.42 -19.51 25.87
C LEU A 392 -7.69 -19.27 26.69
N GLU A 393 -8.86 -19.41 26.07
CA GLU A 393 -10.15 -19.26 26.76
C GLU A 393 -10.36 -20.36 27.80
N LYS A 394 -10.10 -21.62 27.41
CA LYS A 394 -10.24 -22.78 28.31
C LYS A 394 -9.31 -22.74 29.51
N ASN A 395 -8.18 -22.04 29.40
CA ASN A 395 -7.19 -21.91 30.46
C ASN A 395 -7.38 -20.64 31.32
N ALA A 396 -8.29 -19.75 30.92
CA ALA A 396 -8.63 -18.52 31.64
C ALA A 396 -9.91 -18.66 32.48
N GLN A 397 -10.76 -19.64 32.16
CA GLN A 397 -11.82 -20.17 33.04
C GLN A 397 -11.22 -21.16 34.02
#